data_AF-A0A662R7A8-F1
#
_entry.id   AF-A0A662R7A8-F1
#
_cell.length_a   1.000
_cell.length_b   1.000
_cell.length_c   1.000
_cell.angle_alpha   90.00
_cell.angle_beta   90.00
_cell.angle_gamma   90.00
#
_symmetry.space_group_name_H-M   'P 1'
#
loop_
_entity.id
_entity.type
_entity.pdbx_description
1 polymer ?
#
loop_
_entity_poly.entity_id
_entity_poly.type
_entity_poly.pdbx_seq_one_letter_code
_entity_poly.pdbx_strand_id
1 'polypeptide(L)' 'MTKLIPCKHLDYDESAYDAKLMTSPDFPDVKYWYRTNVPYDDAPRKVQFCKLRGRINGIFACYTGEMSCYEPDESNGA' A
#
# COMPACT_ATOMS: atom_id res chain seq x y z
N MET A 1 17.76 -1.80 10.55
CA MET A 1 16.84 -1.85 9.40
C MET A 1 15.77 -0.80 9.63
N THR A 2 15.51 0.08 8.67
CA THR A 2 14.46 1.10 8.78
C THR A 2 13.10 0.41 8.63
N LYS A 3 12.26 0.48 9.65
CA LYS A 3 10.90 -0.07 9.63
C LYS A 3 10.06 0.70 8.60
N LEU A 4 9.44 -0.01 7.64
CA LEU A 4 8.52 0.59 6.68
C LEU A 4 7.12 0.64 7.31
N ILE A 5 6.67 1.84 7.69
CA ILE A 5 5.37 2.04 8.33
C ILE A 5 4.37 2.52 7.27
N PRO A 6 3.22 1.85 7.09
CA PRO A 6 2.21 2.30 6.13
C PRO A 6 1.50 3.57 6.62
N CYS A 7 0.90 4.32 5.70
CA CYS A 7 0.03 5.43 6.06
C CYS A 7 -1.22 5.00 6.85
N LYS A 8 -1.77 5.90 7.67
CA LYS A 8 -3.02 5.68 8.42
C LYS A 8 -4.26 5.39 7.56
N HIS A 9 -4.21 5.76 6.29
CA HIS A 9 -5.32 5.62 5.35
C HIS A 9 -5.22 4.38 4.46
N LEU A 10 -4.16 3.56 4.62
CA LEU A 10 -4.00 2.35 3.84
C LEU A 10 -5.10 1.35 4.22
N ASP A 11 -5.80 0.83 3.21
CA ASP A 11 -6.95 -0.03 3.38
C ASP A 11 -6.58 -1.50 3.16
N TYR A 12 -7.03 -2.34 4.09
CA TYR A 12 -6.80 -3.78 4.13
C TYR A 12 -8.10 -4.58 4.17
N ASP A 13 -9.25 -3.94 3.89
CA ASP A 13 -10.53 -4.64 3.81
C ASP A 13 -10.60 -5.54 2.56
N GLU A 14 -10.34 -6.83 2.72
CA GLU A 14 -10.37 -7.85 1.66
C GLU A 14 -11.77 -8.02 1.04
N SER A 15 -12.83 -7.60 1.74
CA SER A 15 -14.19 -7.67 1.20
C SER A 15 -14.53 -6.49 0.30
N ALA A 16 -13.78 -5.39 0.38
CA ALA A 16 -14.06 -4.16 -0.37
C ALA A 16 -13.52 -4.17 -1.80
N TYR A 17 -12.58 -5.07 -2.13
CA TYR A 17 -11.85 -5.05 -3.38
C TYR A 17 -11.77 -6.44 -4.03
N ASP A 18 -11.98 -6.51 -5.35
CA ASP A 18 -11.68 -7.70 -6.17
C ASP A 18 -10.16 -7.83 -6.39
N ALA A 19 -9.43 -8.06 -5.31
CA ALA A 19 -7.99 -8.19 -5.29
C ALA A 19 -7.54 -9.08 -4.12
N LYS A 20 -6.35 -9.68 -4.24
CA LYS A 20 -5.76 -10.50 -3.17
C LYS A 20 -4.75 -9.70 -2.39
N LEU A 21 -4.85 -9.70 -1.07
CA LEU A 21 -3.82 -9.11 -0.23
C LEU A 21 -2.57 -10.01 -0.22
N MET A 22 -1.41 -9.41 -0.49
CA MET A 22 -0.13 -10.11 -0.54
C MET A 22 0.92 -9.37 0.28
N THR A 23 1.94 -10.09 0.74
CA THR A 23 3.14 -9.52 1.36
C THR A 23 4.29 -9.54 0.34
N SER A 24 5.08 -8.46 0.30
CA SER A 24 6.26 -8.37 -0.55
C SER A 24 7.34 -9.36 -0.08
N PRO A 25 7.93 -10.17 -0.98
CA PRO A 25 8.94 -11.16 -0.60
C PRO A 25 10.25 -10.50 -0.13
N ASP A 26 10.60 -9.35 -0.71
CA ASP A 26 11.84 -8.62 -0.39
C ASP A 26 11.67 -7.65 0.80
N PHE A 27 10.42 -7.30 1.12
CA PHE A 27 10.08 -6.34 2.17
C PHE A 27 8.90 -6.87 3.00
N PRO A 28 9.15 -7.67 4.06
CA PRO A 28 8.09 -8.34 4.83
C PRO A 28 7.07 -7.40 5.49
N ASP A 29 7.47 -6.15 5.77
CA ASP A 29 6.60 -5.11 6.32
C ASP A 29 5.66 -4.47 5.28
N VAL A 30 5.88 -4.75 3.99
CA VAL A 30 5.14 -4.17 2.86
C VAL A 30 4.08 -5.15 2.38
N LYS A 31 2.82 -4.74 2.54
CA LYS A 31 1.66 -5.41 1.98
C LYS A 31 1.12 -4.63 0.79
N TYR A 32 0.58 -5.35 -0.18
CA TYR A 32 -0.03 -4.79 -1.38
C TYR A 32 -1.19 -5.64 -1.88
N TRP A 33 -2.06 -5.02 -2.67
CA TRP A 33 -3.16 -5.69 -3.34
C TRP A 33 -2.72 -6.16 -4.72
N TYR A 34 -2.90 -7.44 -5.00
CA TYR A 34 -2.71 -8.04 -6.30
C TYR A 34 -4.04 -8.19 -7.03
N ARG A 35 -4.23 -7.41 -8.09
CA ARG A 35 -5.42 -7.45 -8.94
C ARG A 35 -5.28 -8.58 -9.96
N THR A 36 -6.12 -9.60 -9.81
CA THR A 36 -6.23 -10.71 -10.76
C THR A 36 -6.96 -10.31 -12.03
N ASN A 37 -8.00 -9.49 -11.89
CA ASN A 37 -8.79 -8.96 -12.99
C ASN A 37 -8.42 -7.50 -13.29
N VAL A 38 -7.90 -7.25 -14.50
CA VAL A 38 -7.50 -5.90 -14.93
C VAL A 38 -8.08 -5.59 -16.32
N PRO A 39 -8.44 -4.32 -16.61
CA PRO A 39 -9.15 -3.98 -17.84
C PRO A 39 -8.29 -3.95 -19.11
N TYR A 40 -6.97 -3.97 -18.98
CA TYR A 40 -6.00 -3.99 -20.10
C TYR A 40 -4.66 -4.56 -19.63
N ASP A 41 -3.82 -5.03 -20.55
CA ASP A 41 -2.61 -5.82 -20.25
C ASP A 41 -1.59 -5.07 -19.38
N ASP A 42 -1.34 -3.79 -19.66
CA ASP A 42 -0.38 -2.96 -18.94
C ASP A 42 -0.94 -2.34 -17.64
N ALA A 43 -2.16 -2.71 -17.25
CA ALA A 43 -2.79 -2.17 -16.06
C ALA A 43 -2.01 -2.60 -14.79
N PRO A 44 -1.75 -1.67 -13.85
CA PRO A 44 -1.07 -2.01 -12.60
C PRO A 44 -1.82 -3.09 -11.81
N ARG A 45 -1.15 -4.23 -11.63
CA ARG A 45 -1.64 -5.37 -10.85
C ARG A 45 -1.27 -5.25 -9.38
N LYS A 46 -0.07 -4.75 -9.08
CA LYS A 46 0.41 -4.53 -7.71
C LYS A 46 0.09 -3.09 -7.30
N VAL A 47 -0.90 -2.92 -6.44
CA VAL A 47 -1.43 -1.61 -6.08
C VAL A 47 -1.63 -1.48 -4.56
N GLN A 48 -1.90 -0.26 -4.12
CA GLN A 48 -2.42 0.03 -2.79
C GLN A 48 -3.80 0.66 -2.92
N PHE A 49 -4.67 0.44 -1.95
CA PHE A 49 -5.92 1.18 -1.82
C PHE A 49 -5.83 2.07 -0.59
N CYS A 50 -6.02 3.37 -0.77
CA CYS A 50 -5.96 4.38 0.28
C CYS A 50 -7.33 5.02 0.41
N LYS A 51 -7.91 5.04 1.61
CA LYS A 51 -9.25 5.60 1.86
C LYS A 51 -9.35 7.10 1.49
N LEU A 52 -8.23 7.82 1.43
CA LEU A 52 -8.19 9.24 1.05
C LEU A 52 -8.03 9.47 -0.47
N ARG A 53 -7.25 8.63 -1.16
CA ARG A 53 -6.82 8.86 -2.55
C ARG A 53 -7.37 7.83 -3.54
N GLY A 54 -8.02 6.78 -3.06
CA GLY A 54 -8.43 5.62 -3.85
C GLY A 54 -7.25 4.71 -4.21
N ARG A 55 -7.23 4.22 -5.44
CA ARG A 55 -6.19 3.29 -5.93
C ARG A 55 -4.89 4.01 -6.22
N ILE A 56 -3.78 3.43 -5.76
CA ILE A 56 -2.42 3.91 -5.95
C ILE A 56 -1.64 2.86 -6.76
N ASN A 57 -1.04 3.28 -7.87
CA ASN A 57 -0.33 2.40 -8.80
C ASN A 57 1.11 2.11 -8.35
N GLY A 58 1.31 1.71 -7.10
CA GLY A 58 2.61 1.39 -6.54
C GLY A 58 2.48 0.83 -5.12
N ILE A 59 3.42 -0.03 -4.73
CA ILE A 59 3.37 -0.75 -3.44
C ILE A 59 4.14 -0.07 -2.30
N PHE A 60 4.94 0.94 -2.61
CA PHE A 60 5.76 1.68 -1.62
C PHE A 60 5.24 3.09 -1.36
N ALA A 61 4.33 3.59 -2.17
CA ALA A 61 3.84 4.96 -2.15
C ALA A 61 3.23 5.37 -0.78
N CYS A 62 2.58 4.44 -0.08
CA CYS A 62 2.09 4.66 1.29
C CYS A 62 3.12 4.38 2.41
N TYR A 63 4.31 3.86 2.09
CA TYR A 63 5.36 3.50 3.04
C TYR A 63 6.54 4.49 3.06
N THR A 64 6.81 5.17 1.95
CA THR A 64 7.99 6.05 1.76
C THR A 64 7.71 7.52 2.03
N GLY A 65 6.47 7.89 2.36
CA GLY A 65 6.08 9.28 2.57
C GLY A 65 5.89 10.11 1.30
N GLU A 66 6.16 9.55 0.12
CA GLU A 66 6.04 10.24 -1.17
C GLU A 66 4.64 10.83 -1.44
N MET A 67 3.59 10.31 -0.79
CA MET A 67 2.20 10.71 -1.06
C MET A 67 1.55 11.61 -0.01
N SER A 68 2.31 12.22 0.91
CA SER A 68 1.78 13.02 2.04
C SER A 68 0.72 12.31 2.88
N CYS A 69 0.58 10.98 2.71
CA CYS A 69 -0.34 10.14 3.46
C CYS A 69 0.34 9.60 4.73
N TYR A 70 1.67 9.58 4.73
CA TYR A 70 2.48 9.10 5.84
C TYR A 70 2.39 10.09 7.00
N GLU A 71 1.86 9.62 8.13
CA GLU A 71 2.12 10.24 9.41
C GLU A 71 3.25 9.42 10.04
N PRO A 72 4.46 9.99 10.20
CA PRO A 72 5.49 9.33 10.97
C PRO A 72 4.94 9.02 12.36
N ASP A 73 5.21 7.81 12.84
CA ASP A 73 4.95 7.44 14.23
C ASP A 73 5.61 8.51 15.13
N GLU A 74 4.83 9.16 16.01
CA GLU A 74 5.31 10.19 16.94
C GLU A 74 6.39 9.67 17.93
N SER A 75 6.79 8.41 17.82
CA SER A 75 7.77 7.73 18.67
C SER A 75 9.24 7.91 18.27
N ASN A 76 9.58 8.80 17.34
CA ASN A 76 10.99 9.11 16.98
C ASN A 76 11.34 10.60 17.15
N GLY A 77 10.92 11.17 18.28
CA GLY A 77 11.42 12.44 18.79
C GLY A 77 11.74 12.31 20.28
N ALA A 78 12.82 11.60 20.59
CA ALA A 78 13.49 11.66 21.91
C ALA A 78 14.81 12.42 21.76
#